data_AF-A0A8H2XMY1-F1
#
_entry.id   AF-A0A8H2XMY1-F1
#
_cell.length_a   1.000
_cell.length_b   1.000
_cell.length_c   1.000
_cell.angle_alpha   90.00
_cell.angle_beta   90.00
_cell.angle_gamma   90.00
#
_symmetry.space_group_name_H-M   'P 1'
#
loop_
_entity.id
_entity.type
_entity.pdbx_description
1 polymer ?
#
loop_
_entity_poly.entity_id
_entity_poly.type
_entity_poly.pdbx_seq_one_letter_code
_entity_poly.pdbx_strand_id
1 'polypeptide(L)'
;MGDLHGADLGDGEGRKDEQFLARQHYFPIWGTCWESLAGGNHFRAWQQKDTKAWFLAVSKEKYLGDHHQIIDDGYNIGRDYLVSRALRKGAHVEWREDLLESGNEGINHGIAQDGRVAVLTVDYAPW
;
A
#
# COMPACT_ATOMS: atom_id res chain seq x y z
N MET A 1 6.26 -10.55 -13.00
CA MET A 1 6.53 -11.44 -11.84
C MET A 1 7.34 -10.60 -10.88
N GLY A 2 6.79 -10.25 -9.72
CA GLY A 2 7.43 -9.31 -8.79
C GLY A 2 8.20 -10.09 -7.73
N ASP A 3 9.40 -9.63 -7.41
CA ASP A 3 10.26 -10.26 -6.42
C ASP A 3 9.65 -10.19 -5.01
N LEU A 4 10.07 -11.10 -4.12
CA LEU A 4 9.72 -11.07 -2.70
C LEU A 4 10.37 -9.85 -2.06
N HIS A 5 9.58 -9.06 -1.34
CA HIS A 5 10.08 -7.85 -0.66
C HIS A 5 10.19 -8.08 0.84
N GLY A 6 11.39 -7.82 1.37
CA GLY A 6 11.64 -7.84 2.80
C GLY A 6 11.41 -6.48 3.45
N ALA A 7 10.79 -6.44 4.63
CA ALA A 7 10.67 -5.24 5.47
C ALA A 7 11.05 -5.55 6.92
N ASP A 8 11.79 -4.66 7.58
CA ASP A 8 12.00 -4.73 9.04
C ASP A 8 10.84 -4.00 9.72
N LEU A 9 10.15 -4.69 10.62
CA LEU A 9 8.94 -4.17 11.28
C LEU A 9 9.24 -3.59 12.66
N GLY A 10 10.51 -3.46 13.04
CA GLY A 10 10.92 -2.94 14.35
C GLY A 10 10.55 -3.86 15.52
N ASP A 11 10.28 -5.14 15.26
CA ASP A 11 9.93 -6.16 16.27
C ASP A 11 11.12 -7.05 16.68
N GLY A 12 12.34 -6.65 16.30
CA GLY A 12 13.58 -7.35 16.68
C GLY A 12 13.82 -8.68 15.95
N GLU A 13 12.97 -9.06 14.99
CA GLU A 13 13.16 -10.26 14.16
C GLU A 13 13.89 -9.98 12.84
N GLY A 14 14.31 -8.72 12.59
CA GLY A 14 14.99 -8.30 11.36
C GLY A 14 14.05 -8.21 10.16
N ARG A 15 14.61 -8.18 8.94
CA ARG A 15 13.83 -8.10 7.70
C ARG A 15 13.03 -9.39 7.48
N LYS A 16 11.72 -9.24 7.27
CA LYS A 16 10.79 -10.33 6.95
C LYS A 16 10.26 -10.20 5.53
N ASP A 17 10.16 -11.33 4.85
CA ASP A 17 9.51 -11.39 3.55
C ASP A 17 8.01 -11.08 3.66
N GLU A 18 7.46 -10.55 2.58
CA GLU A 18 6.04 -10.26 2.46
C GLU A 18 5.17 -11.48 2.75
N GLN A 19 4.09 -11.27 3.51
CA GLN A 19 3.16 -12.33 3.87
C GLN A 19 1.94 -12.35 2.97
N PHE A 20 1.63 -11.22 2.34
CA PHE A 20 0.49 -11.10 1.44
C PHE A 20 0.78 -10.13 0.30
N LEU A 21 0.41 -10.56 -0.91
CA LEU A 21 0.47 -9.78 -2.14
C LEU A 21 -0.94 -9.71 -2.74
N ALA A 22 -1.60 -8.55 -2.64
CA ALA A 22 -2.89 -8.34 -3.27
C ALA A 22 -2.80 -7.34 -4.42
N ARG A 23 -3.34 -7.76 -5.56
CA ARG A 23 -3.56 -6.92 -6.73
C ARG A 23 -5.06 -6.77 -6.93
N GLN A 24 -5.53 -5.53 -7.03
CA GLN A 24 -6.89 -5.29 -7.44
C GLN A 24 -7.05 -5.73 -8.92
N HIS A 25 -7.62 -6.92 -9.14
CA HIS A 25 -7.95 -7.38 -10.48
C HIS A 25 -9.27 -6.73 -10.93
N TYR A 26 -9.20 -5.91 -11.97
CA TYR A 26 -10.38 -5.27 -12.59
C TYR A 26 -10.93 -6.23 -13.67
N PHE A 27 -12.16 -6.73 -13.51
CA PHE A 27 -12.89 -7.52 -14.52
C PHE A 27 -14.22 -6.81 -14.84
N PRO A 28 -14.64 -6.72 -16.12
CA PRO A 28 -15.47 -5.62 -16.57
C PRO A 28 -16.95 -5.94 -16.38
N ILE A 29 -17.63 -5.20 -15.51
CA ILE A 29 -19.08 -5.04 -15.57
C ILE A 29 -19.33 -3.60 -15.97
N TRP A 30 -20.05 -3.45 -17.08
CA TRP A 30 -20.32 -2.22 -17.80
C TRP A 30 -20.66 -1.05 -16.87
N GLY A 31 -19.79 -0.04 -16.85
CA GLY A 31 -19.99 1.12 -16.00
C GLY A 31 -18.97 2.24 -16.10
N THR A 32 -17.70 1.98 -16.44
CA THR A 32 -16.68 3.05 -16.41
C THR A 32 -15.50 2.77 -17.35
N CYS A 33 -15.56 3.31 -18.58
CA CYS A 33 -14.35 3.47 -19.41
C CYS A 33 -13.28 4.36 -18.74
N TRP A 34 -13.60 5.04 -17.64
CA TRP A 34 -12.67 5.85 -16.85
C TRP A 34 -11.91 5.09 -15.76
N GLU A 35 -12.41 3.94 -15.31
CA GLU A 35 -11.69 3.11 -14.33
C GLU A 35 -10.79 2.06 -15.00
N SER A 36 -11.08 1.66 -16.25
CA SER A 36 -10.18 0.80 -17.04
C SER A 36 -8.89 1.48 -17.52
N LEU A 37 -8.84 2.82 -17.50
CA LEU A 37 -7.65 3.60 -17.88
C LEU A 37 -6.74 3.93 -16.68
N ALA A 38 -7.19 3.68 -15.44
CA ALA A 38 -6.63 4.30 -14.24
C ALA A 38 -5.54 3.48 -13.51
N GLY A 39 -5.31 2.22 -13.86
CA GLY A 39 -4.41 1.33 -13.10
C GLY A 39 -5.01 0.87 -11.76
N GLY A 40 -4.52 -0.25 -11.22
CA GLY A 40 -5.02 -0.88 -10.00
C GLY A 40 -4.19 -0.53 -8.76
N ASN A 41 -4.79 -0.65 -7.57
CA ASN A 41 -4.00 -0.66 -6.34
C ASN A 41 -3.37 -2.03 -6.15
N HIS A 42 -2.07 -1.98 -5.88
CA HIS A 42 -1.26 -3.11 -5.49
C HIS A 42 -0.80 -2.86 -4.06
N PHE A 43 -0.95 -3.84 -3.18
CA PHE A 43 -0.36 -3.74 -1.86
C PHE A 43 0.36 -5.02 -1.45
N ARG A 44 1.47 -4.81 -0.76
CA ARG A 44 2.22 -5.82 -0.04
C ARG A 44 1.97 -5.62 1.44
N ALA A 45 1.81 -6.70 2.18
CA ALA A 45 1.55 -6.61 3.60
C ALA A 45 2.41 -7.57 4.43
N TRP A 46 2.74 -7.09 5.63
CA TRP A 46 3.49 -7.81 6.65
C TRP A 46 2.76 -7.66 7.99
N GLN A 47 2.64 -8.73 8.75
CA GLN A 47 2.10 -8.69 10.10
C GLN A 47 3.23 -8.69 11.13
N GLN A 48 3.23 -7.69 12.00
CA GLN A 48 4.16 -7.63 13.12
C GLN A 48 3.83 -8.72 14.14
N LYS A 49 4.85 -9.38 14.68
CA LYS A 49 4.63 -10.51 15.59
C LYS A 49 4.03 -10.08 16.93
N ASP A 50 4.49 -8.96 17.47
CA ASP A 50 4.18 -8.55 18.84
C ASP A 50 2.80 -7.91 18.96
N THR A 51 2.53 -6.87 18.17
CA THR A 51 1.25 -6.14 18.22
C THR A 51 0.16 -6.76 17.34
N LYS A 52 0.54 -7.65 16.41
CA LYS A 52 -0.32 -8.16 15.33
C LYS A 52 -0.77 -7.09 14.33
N ALA A 53 -0.19 -5.88 14.37
CA ALA A 53 -0.45 -4.82 13.41
C ALA A 53 -0.03 -5.23 11.99
N TRP A 54 -0.79 -4.78 11.01
CA TRP A 54 -0.47 -4.96 9.60
C TRP A 54 0.22 -3.71 9.05
N PHE A 55 1.41 -3.92 8.48
CA PHE A 55 2.16 -2.93 7.73
C PHE A 55 1.85 -3.13 6.25
N LEU A 56 1.48 -2.05 5.57
CA LEU A 56 1.07 -2.09 4.16
C LEU A 56 1.94 -1.14 3.33
N ALA A 57 2.57 -1.69 2.29
CA ALA A 57 3.15 -0.89 1.21
C ALA A 57 2.16 -0.88 0.05
N VAL A 58 1.45 0.25 -0.11
CA VAL A 58 0.39 0.41 -1.11
C VAL A 58 0.88 1.29 -2.23
N SER A 59 0.79 0.81 -3.46
CA SER A 59 1.23 1.53 -4.65
C SER A 59 0.20 1.46 -5.76
N LYS A 60 0.10 2.54 -6.52
CA LYS A 60 -0.65 2.55 -7.77
C LYS A 60 0.26 2.12 -8.93
N GLU A 61 -0.11 1.06 -9.64
CA GLU A 61 0.64 0.55 -10.80
C GLU A 61 0.16 1.18 -12.12
N LYS A 62 1.07 1.33 -13.09
CA LYS A 62 0.75 1.60 -14.50
C LYS A 62 -0.02 0.41 -15.09
N TYR A 63 -0.80 0.70 -16.12
CA TYR A 63 -1.66 -0.24 -16.85
C TYR A 63 -0.96 -1.56 -17.25
N LEU A 64 -1.75 -2.64 -17.42
CA LEU A 64 -1.31 -4.02 -17.72
C LEU A 64 -0.35 -4.17 -18.91
N GLY A 65 -0.26 -3.18 -19.80
CA GLY A 65 0.66 -3.16 -20.95
C GLY A 65 2.10 -2.77 -20.64
N ASP A 66 2.38 -2.13 -19.49
CA ASP A 66 3.64 -1.43 -19.19
C ASP A 66 4.50 -2.12 -18.10
N HIS A 67 4.49 -3.45 -18.06
CA HIS A 67 5.40 -4.25 -17.22
C HIS A 67 5.37 -3.94 -15.70
N HIS A 68 4.20 -3.64 -15.11
CA HIS A 68 4.06 -3.45 -13.65
C HIS A 68 4.90 -2.31 -13.06
N GLN A 69 5.17 -1.24 -13.82
CA GLN A 69 5.85 -0.08 -13.27
C GLN A 69 4.90 0.71 -12.35
N ILE A 70 5.31 0.96 -11.12
CA ILE A 70 4.63 1.92 -10.24
C ILE A 70 4.79 3.32 -10.85
N ILE A 71 3.72 4.13 -10.85
CA ILE A 71 3.78 5.50 -11.36
C ILE A 71 4.62 6.40 -10.44
N ASP A 72 5.07 7.54 -10.98
CA ASP A 72 5.60 8.62 -10.14
C ASP A 72 4.58 8.97 -9.06
N ASP A 73 5.06 9.20 -7.83
CA ASP A 73 4.21 9.44 -6.65
C ASP A 73 3.26 8.27 -6.29
N GLY A 74 3.45 7.10 -6.91
CA GLY A 74 2.52 5.97 -6.84
C GLY A 74 2.29 5.41 -5.43
N TYR A 75 3.28 5.53 -4.54
CA TYR A 75 3.15 5.14 -3.14
C TYR A 75 2.23 6.08 -2.36
N ASN A 76 2.39 7.40 -2.54
CA ASN A 76 1.54 8.40 -1.91
C ASN A 76 0.09 8.29 -2.42
N ILE A 77 -0.09 8.16 -3.74
CA ILE A 77 -1.40 7.99 -4.36
C ILE A 77 -2.09 6.71 -3.88
N GLY A 78 -1.35 5.60 -3.82
CA GLY A 78 -1.88 4.31 -3.37
C GLY A 78 -2.33 4.36 -1.90
N ARG A 79 -1.47 4.90 -1.02
CA ARG A 79 -1.77 5.12 0.40
C ARG A 79 -3.01 5.99 0.58
N ASP A 80 -3.05 7.16 -0.04
CA ASP A 80 -4.14 8.13 0.15
C ASP A 80 -5.47 7.57 -0.39
N TYR A 81 -5.43 6.79 -1.48
CA TYR A 81 -6.60 6.08 -1.96
C TYR A 81 -7.10 5.03 -0.97
N LEU A 82 -6.22 4.17 -0.43
CA LEU A 82 -6.61 3.17 0.58
C LEU A 82 -7.22 3.85 1.81
N VAL A 83 -6.55 4.88 2.35
CA VAL A 83 -7.03 5.66 3.50
C VAL A 83 -8.42 6.22 3.21
N SER A 84 -8.62 6.85 2.04
CA SER A 84 -9.93 7.43 1.68
C SER A 84 -11.06 6.39 1.66
N ARG A 85 -10.76 5.15 1.24
CA ARG A 85 -11.71 4.04 1.20
C ARG A 85 -11.99 3.49 2.59
N ALA A 86 -10.95 3.36 3.42
CA ALA A 86 -11.07 2.91 4.80
C ALA A 86 -11.89 3.88 5.66
N LEU A 87 -11.66 5.19 5.53
CA LEU A 87 -12.43 6.23 6.24
C LEU A 87 -13.93 6.16 5.90
N ARG A 88 -14.29 5.92 4.64
CA ARG A 88 -15.70 5.71 4.22
C ARG A 88 -16.34 4.46 4.81
N LYS A 89 -15.53 3.53 5.33
CA LYS A 89 -15.96 2.31 6.00
C LYS A 89 -15.91 2.41 7.53
N GLY A 90 -15.65 3.60 8.06
CA GLY A 90 -15.63 3.86 9.51
C GLY A 90 -14.28 3.64 10.17
N ALA A 91 -13.19 3.57 9.41
CA ALA A 91 -11.86 3.60 10.00
C ALA A 91 -11.52 5.01 10.52
N HIS A 92 -10.60 5.06 11.47
CA HIS A 92 -9.93 6.26 11.93
C HIS A 92 -8.51 6.31 11.38
N VAL A 93 -7.98 7.50 11.10
CA VAL A 93 -6.61 7.69 10.64
C VAL A 93 -5.87 8.66 11.54
N GLU A 94 -4.67 8.28 11.94
CA GLU A 94 -3.64 9.16 12.50
C GLU A 94 -2.50 9.27 11.48
N TRP A 95 -2.09 10.49 11.17
CA TRP A 95 -0.96 10.75 10.27
C TRP A 95 0.32 10.97 11.07
N ARG A 96 1.38 10.27 10.68
CA ARG A 96 2.70 10.31 11.32
C ARG A 96 3.77 10.63 10.29
N GLU A 97 4.73 11.46 10.68
CA GLU A 97 5.85 11.91 9.81
C GLU A 97 7.22 11.54 10.40
N ASP A 98 7.21 10.90 11.58
CA ASP A 98 8.39 10.48 12.33
C ASP A 98 8.74 8.99 12.11
N LEU A 99 7.93 8.28 11.33
CA LEU A 99 8.06 6.84 11.12
C LEU A 99 8.76 6.47 9.80
N LEU A 100 8.85 7.41 8.86
CA LEU A 100 9.47 7.21 7.56
C LEU A 100 10.09 8.52 7.07
N GLU A 101 11.37 8.50 6.74
CA GLU A 101 12.02 9.67 6.14
C GLU A 101 11.50 9.88 4.72
N SER A 102 11.25 11.12 4.31
CA SER A 102 10.84 11.44 2.95
C SER A 102 11.97 11.15 1.95
N GLY A 103 11.60 10.71 0.75
CA GLY A 103 12.54 10.32 -0.29
C GLY A 103 12.32 8.87 -0.74
N ASN A 104 13.36 8.25 -1.28
CA ASN A 104 13.29 6.92 -1.86
C ASN A 104 14.30 5.92 -1.25
N GLU A 105 15.01 6.31 -0.20
CA GLU A 105 15.97 5.43 0.46
C GLU A 105 15.23 4.24 1.09
N GLY A 106 15.65 3.02 0.73
CA GLY A 106 14.97 1.80 1.17
C GLY A 106 13.58 1.58 0.58
N ILE A 107 13.09 2.48 -0.30
CA ILE A 107 11.80 2.36 -0.96
C ILE A 107 11.94 1.56 -2.25
N ASN A 108 11.03 0.62 -2.43
CA ASN A 108 11.04 -0.26 -3.57
C ASN A 108 10.87 0.51 -4.91
N HIS A 109 11.55 0.05 -5.95
CA HIS A 109 11.73 0.74 -7.25
C HIS A 109 12.34 2.15 -7.19
N GLY A 110 12.84 2.62 -6.04
CA GLY A 110 13.47 3.94 -5.92
C GLY A 110 12.49 5.11 -6.12
N ILE A 111 11.19 4.87 -5.92
CA ILE A 111 10.15 5.88 -6.07
C ILE A 111 10.05 6.70 -4.78
N ALA A 112 10.14 8.02 -4.92
CA ALA A 112 10.07 8.91 -3.78
C ALA A 112 8.66 8.95 -3.17
N GLN A 113 8.62 9.07 -1.84
CA GLN A 113 7.40 9.28 -1.06
C GLN A 113 7.58 10.45 -0.08
N ASP A 114 6.48 10.96 0.47
CA ASP A 114 6.42 12.23 1.20
C ASP A 114 6.75 12.15 2.70
N GLY A 115 7.14 10.98 3.20
CA GLY A 115 7.44 10.67 4.60
C GLY A 115 6.20 10.35 5.44
N ARG A 116 4.98 10.55 4.91
CA ARG A 116 3.76 10.38 5.71
C ARG A 116 3.37 8.91 5.82
N VAL A 117 3.14 8.47 7.05
CA VAL A 117 2.62 7.15 7.40
C VAL A 117 1.20 7.31 7.93
N ALA A 118 0.26 6.58 7.33
CA ALA A 118 -1.12 6.51 7.80
C ALA A 118 -1.28 5.35 8.78
N VAL A 119 -1.55 5.64 10.04
CA VAL A 119 -1.94 4.64 11.03
C VAL A 119 -3.46 4.54 11.00
N LEU A 120 -3.97 3.45 10.42
CA LEU A 120 -5.40 3.18 10.32
C LEU A 120 -5.87 2.29 11.47
N THR A 121 -6.92 2.72 12.16
CA THR A 121 -7.61 1.95 13.21
C THR A 121 -9.04 1.65 12.76
N VAL A 122 -9.46 0.39 12.87
CA VAL A 122 -10.82 -0.05 12.54
C VAL A 122 -11.47 -0.60 13.81
N ASP A 123 -12.48 0.10 14.32
CA ASP A 123 -13.13 -0.30 15.58
C ASP A 123 -14.11 -1.47 15.40
N TYR A 124 -14.63 -1.66 14.18
CA TYR A 124 -15.52 -2.76 13.87
C TYR A 124 -15.39 -3.17 12.40
N ALA A 125 -14.98 -4.42 12.15
CA ALA A 125 -15.16 -5.06 10.86
C ALA A 125 -16.50 -5.80 10.90
N PRO A 126 -17.58 -5.30 10.26
CA PRO A 126 -18.79 -6.10 10.12
C PRO A 126 -18.44 -7.34 9.28
N TRP A 127 -18.76 -8.50 9.85
CA TRP A 127 -18.59 -9.84 9.27
C TRP A 127 -19.34 -9.98 7.94
#